data_AF-A0A8J8T6D6-F1
#
_entry.id   AF-A0A8J8T6D6-F1
#
_cell.length_a   1.000
_cell.length_b   1.000
_cell.length_c   1.000
_cell.angle_alpha   90.00
_cell.angle_beta   90.00
_cell.angle_gamma   90.00
#
_symmetry.space_group_name_H-M   'P 1'
#
loop_
_entity.id
_entity.type
_entity.pdbx_description
1 polymer ?
#
loop_
_entity_poly.entity_id
_entity_poly.type
_entity_poly.pdbx_seq_one_letter_code
_entity_poly.pdbx_strand_id
1 'polypeptide(L)'
;MWFTICCFNIQNTLLQLMKIFIKTLTGYQFEIECCPYEDPEQLKQRIEDKEGIKVECQRMICAGRSVYEGRTLAEFAVREGSTVHLVLRLRGA
;
A
#
# COMPACT_ATOMS: atom_id res chain seq x y z
N MET A 1 30.72 16.31 8.24
CA MET A 1 30.67 15.76 6.87
C MET A 1 30.89 14.24 6.85
N TRP A 2 30.25 13.52 7.79
CA TRP A 2 30.20 12.04 7.90
C TRP A 2 28.77 11.55 8.22
N PHE A 3 27.78 12.45 8.22
CA PHE A 3 26.37 12.16 8.55
C PHE A 3 25.50 11.83 7.33
N THR A 4 26.02 11.99 6.10
CA THR A 4 25.21 11.83 4.88
C THR A 4 25.45 10.49 4.16
N ILE A 5 26.51 9.74 4.50
CA ILE A 5 26.86 8.51 3.78
C ILE A 5 26.19 7.27 4.39
N CYS A 6 25.84 7.27 5.68
CA CYS A 6 25.09 6.16 6.30
C CYS A 6 23.61 6.11 5.87
N CYS A 7 23.03 7.17 5.30
CA CYS A 7 21.69 7.10 4.70
C CYS A 7 21.69 6.47 3.30
N PHE A 8 22.83 6.44 2.60
CA PHE A 8 22.89 5.96 1.22
C PHE A 8 23.12 4.44 1.13
N ASN A 9 23.60 3.81 2.20
CA ASN A 9 24.00 2.39 2.22
C ASN A 9 23.09 1.51 3.11
N ILE A 10 21.79 1.81 3.13
CA ILE A 10 20.75 0.86 3.58
C ILE A 10 19.71 0.65 2.47
N GLN A 11 19.91 1.19 1.26
CA GLN A 11 18.98 0.99 0.15
C GLN A 11 19.08 -0.39 -0.53
N ASN A 12 19.96 -1.30 -0.09
CA ASN A 12 20.29 -2.48 -0.90
C ASN A 12 20.53 -3.79 -0.16
N THR A 13 19.91 -3.99 1.00
CA THR A 13 19.94 -5.30 1.68
C THR A 13 18.57 -5.97 1.55
N LEU A 14 18.39 -6.67 0.43
CA LEU A 14 17.42 -7.77 0.26
C LEU A 14 15.95 -7.37 0.41
N LEU A 15 15.48 -6.58 -0.56
CA LEU A 15 14.09 -6.22 -0.79
C LEU A 15 13.22 -7.47 -1.02
N GLN A 16 12.51 -7.94 0.00
CA GLN A 16 11.31 -8.75 -0.17
C GLN A 16 10.18 -7.85 -0.69
N LEU A 17 10.34 -7.31 -1.90
CA LEU A 17 9.31 -6.56 -2.61
C LEU A 17 8.31 -7.56 -3.15
N MET A 18 7.11 -7.53 -2.59
CA MET A 18 6.00 -8.30 -3.13
C MET A 18 5.18 -7.40 -4.06
N LYS A 19 4.70 -8.00 -5.15
CA LYS A 19 3.75 -7.36 -6.06
C LYS A 19 2.34 -7.63 -5.58
N ILE A 20 1.55 -6.58 -5.42
CA ILE A 20 0.13 -6.69 -5.11
C ILE A 20 -0.69 -6.01 -6.19
N PHE A 21 -1.91 -6.50 -6.36
CA PHE A 21 -2.85 -5.96 -7.32
C PHE A 21 -3.89 -5.13 -6.59
N ILE A 22 -4.10 -3.90 -7.02
CA ILE A 22 -5.17 -3.05 -6.50
C ILE A 22 -6.26 -2.97 -7.54
N LYS A 23 -7.46 -3.44 -7.17
CA LYS A 23 -8.65 -3.40 -8.00
C LYS A 23 -9.59 -2.32 -7.50
N THR A 24 -9.89 -1.35 -8.36
CA THR A 24 -10.87 -0.31 -8.05
C THR A 24 -12.29 -0.79 -8.33
N LEU A 25 -13.29 -0.08 -7.79
CA LEU A 25 -14.70 -0.33 -8.11
C LEU A 25 -15.04 -0.15 -9.59
N THR A 26 -14.23 0.62 -10.34
CA THR A 26 -14.43 0.83 -11.78
C THR A 26 -14.00 -0.38 -12.62
N GLY A 27 -13.44 -1.42 -11.99
CA GLY A 27 -12.94 -2.63 -12.66
C GLY A 27 -11.51 -2.48 -13.18
N TYR A 28 -10.90 -1.30 -13.02
CA TYR A 28 -9.50 -1.07 -13.32
C TYR A 28 -8.61 -1.72 -12.25
N GLN A 29 -7.47 -2.27 -12.69
CA GLN A 29 -6.51 -2.93 -11.82
C GLN A 29 -5.10 -2.45 -12.14
N PHE A 30 -4.33 -2.18 -11.10
CA PHE A 30 -2.94 -1.75 -11.23
C PHE A 30 -2.04 -2.45 -10.22
N GLU A 31 -0.74 -2.48 -10.53
CA GLU A 31 0.29 -3.16 -9.75
C GLU A 31 1.03 -2.17 -8.85
N ILE A 32 1.24 -2.57 -7.59
CA ILE A 32 2.12 -1.87 -6.65
C ILE A 32 3.13 -2.85 -6.07
N GLU A 33 4.38 -2.41 -6.04
CA GLU A 33 5.46 -3.08 -5.31
C GLU A 33 5.50 -2.50 -3.90
N CYS A 34 5.35 -3.35 -2.90
CA CYS A 34 5.37 -2.96 -1.50
C CYS A 34 6.12 -4.01 -0.65
N CYS A 35 6.60 -3.58 0.51
CA CYS A 35 7.22 -4.49 1.48
C CYS A 35 6.14 -5.06 2.42
N PRO A 36 6.20 -6.34 2.84
CA PRO A 36 5.21 -6.93 3.75
C PRO A 36 5.24 -6.33 5.17
N TYR A 37 6.37 -5.72 5.54
CA TYR A 37 6.57 -5.03 6.83
C TYR A 37 6.16 -3.55 6.77
N GLU A 38 5.76 -3.06 5.60
CA GLU A 38 5.36 -1.67 5.41
C GLU A 38 4.00 -1.40 6.07
N ASP A 39 3.81 -0.17 6.54
CA ASP A 39 2.54 0.28 7.06
C ASP A 39 1.51 0.49 5.94
N PRO A 40 0.24 0.13 6.16
CA PRO A 40 -0.83 0.34 5.18
C PRO A 40 -1.08 1.83 4.87
N GLU A 41 -0.64 2.75 5.72
CA GLU A 41 -0.69 4.19 5.46
C GLU A 41 0.26 4.60 4.32
N GLN A 42 1.49 4.07 4.32
CA GLN A 42 2.46 4.31 3.26
C GLN A 42 1.96 3.75 1.92
N LEU A 43 1.28 2.59 1.95
CA LEU A 43 0.64 2.03 0.76
C LEU A 43 -0.47 2.94 0.23
N LYS A 44 -1.29 3.55 1.11
CA LYS A 44 -2.34 4.50 0.70
C LYS A 44 -1.75 5.78 0.08
N GLN A 45 -0.63 6.26 0.60
CA GLN A 45 0.10 7.40 0.00
C GLN A 45 0.60 7.05 -1.41
N ARG A 46 1.19 5.87 -1.61
CA ARG A 46 1.59 5.41 -2.95
C ARG A 46 0.42 5.30 -3.93
N ILE A 47 -0.77 4.95 -3.43
CA ILE A 47 -1.99 4.94 -4.23
C ILE A 47 -2.43 6.37 -4.57
N GLU A 48 -2.33 7.31 -3.63
CA GLU A 48 -2.61 8.73 -3.88
C GLU A 48 -1.65 9.30 -4.94
N ASP A 49 -0.36 8.99 -4.87
CA ASP A 49 0.62 9.44 -5.87
C ASP A 49 0.35 8.88 -7.27
N LYS A 50 -0.19 7.65 -7.37
CA LYS A 50 -0.48 6.99 -8.65
C LYS A 50 -1.82 7.38 -9.25
N GLU A 51 -2.90 7.41 -8.46
CA GLU A 51 -4.28 7.60 -8.93
C GLU A 51 -4.84 8.99 -8.59
N GLY A 52 -4.18 9.76 -7.71
CA GLY A 52 -4.65 11.08 -7.27
C GLY A 52 -5.81 11.04 -6.26
N ILE A 53 -6.13 9.86 -5.70
CA ILE A 53 -7.22 9.70 -4.73
C ILE A 53 -6.68 9.98 -3.32
N LYS A 54 -7.24 10.96 -2.62
CA LYS A 54 -6.84 11.27 -1.23
C LYS A 54 -6.96 10.06 -0.30
N VAL A 55 -5.97 9.87 0.59
CA VAL A 55 -5.94 8.78 1.59
C VAL A 55 -7.23 8.67 2.41
N GLU A 56 -7.84 9.81 2.79
CA GLU A 56 -9.08 9.84 3.60
C GLU A 56 -10.30 9.25 2.88
N CYS A 57 -10.32 9.31 1.54
CA CYS A 57 -11.39 8.78 0.71
C CYS A 57 -11.19 7.31 0.36
N GLN A 58 -10.00 6.75 0.64
CA GLN A 58 -9.65 5.37 0.31
C GLN A 58 -10.09 4.40 1.42
N ARG A 59 -10.88 3.38 1.06
CA ARG A 59 -11.15 2.21 1.89
C ARG A 59 -10.57 0.98 1.21
N MET A 60 -9.52 0.43 1.79
CA MET A 60 -8.89 -0.81 1.30
C MET A 60 -9.51 -2.02 2.00
N ILE A 61 -9.88 -3.03 1.21
CA ILE A 61 -10.43 -4.29 1.69
C ILE A 61 -9.54 -5.42 1.20
N CYS A 62 -9.00 -6.21 2.12
CA CYS A 62 -8.18 -7.37 1.83
C CYS A 62 -8.76 -8.62 2.51
N ALA A 63 -8.90 -9.72 1.79
CA ALA A 63 -9.42 -11.00 2.30
C ALA A 63 -10.73 -10.86 3.12
N GLY A 64 -11.62 -9.93 2.73
CA GLY A 64 -12.89 -9.66 3.43
C GLY A 64 -12.77 -8.82 4.70
N ARG A 65 -11.58 -8.31 5.05
CA ARG A 65 -11.36 -7.38 6.17
C ARG A 65 -10.93 -6.00 5.66
N SER A 66 -11.48 -4.95 6.27
CA SER A 66 -11.00 -3.60 6.05
C SER A 66 -9.61 -3.45 6.65
N VAL A 67 -8.67 -2.90 5.89
CA VAL A 67 -7.33 -2.58 6.37
C VAL A 67 -7.38 -1.24 7.10
N TYR A 68 -6.95 -1.24 8.36
CA TYR A 68 -6.90 -0.07 9.24
C TYR A 68 -5.44 0.23 9.64
N GLU A 69 -5.23 1.43 10.16
CA GLU A 69 -3.94 1.88 10.70
C GLU A 69 -3.50 1.03 11.90
N GLY A 70 -2.19 0.88 12.10
CA GLY A 70 -1.63 0.21 13.28
C GLY A 70 -1.39 -1.29 13.16
N ARG A 71 -1.44 -1.87 11.95
CA ARG A 71 -1.02 -3.25 11.66
C ARG A 71 -0.26 -3.32 10.34
N THR A 72 0.72 -4.22 10.25
CA THR A 72 1.53 -4.42 9.03
C THR A 72 0.76 -5.21 7.96
N LEU A 73 1.14 -5.07 6.69
CA LEU A 73 0.52 -5.81 5.58
C LEU A 73 0.62 -7.34 5.74
N ALA A 74 1.70 -7.82 6.37
CA ALA A 74 1.88 -9.24 6.71
C ALA A 74 0.75 -9.79 7.60
N GLU A 75 0.24 -8.99 8.55
CA GLU A 75 -0.85 -9.41 9.45
C GLU A 75 -2.20 -9.55 8.73
N PHE A 76 -2.39 -8.82 7.63
CA PHE A 76 -3.59 -8.93 6.80
C PHE A 76 -3.53 -10.11 5.83
N ALA A 77 -2.51 -10.97 5.95
CA ALA A 77 -2.23 -12.07 5.03
C ALA A 77 -2.10 -11.61 3.58
N VAL A 78 -1.62 -10.38 3.37
CA VAL A 78 -1.27 -9.89 2.03
C VAL A 78 -0.03 -10.65 1.59
N ARG A 79 -0.19 -11.46 0.55
CA ARG A 79 0.89 -12.19 -0.12
C ARG A 79 1.17 -11.59 -1.48
N GLU A 80 2.28 -11.98 -2.09
CA GLU A 80 2.54 -11.72 -3.49
C GLU A 80 1.36 -12.20 -4.36
N GLY A 81 0.95 -11.36 -5.30
CA GLY A 81 -0.20 -11.58 -6.18
C GLY A 81 -1.57 -11.40 -5.53
N SER A 82 -1.64 -10.98 -4.27
CA SER A 82 -2.94 -10.72 -3.62
C SER A 82 -3.64 -9.53 -4.24
N THR A 83 -4.97 -9.63 -4.38
CA THR A 83 -5.81 -8.53 -4.86
C THR A 83 -6.43 -7.77 -3.69
N VAL A 84 -6.09 -6.49 -3.57
CA VAL A 84 -6.69 -5.55 -2.64
C VAL A 84 -7.79 -4.78 -3.36
N HIS A 85 -8.99 -4.77 -2.78
CA HIS A 85 -10.11 -4.03 -3.34
C HIS A 85 -10.11 -2.62 -2.78
N LEU A 86 -10.03 -1.61 -3.66
CA LEU A 86 -10.11 -0.20 -3.32
C LEU A 86 -11.53 0.30 -3.52
N VAL A 87 -12.16 0.70 -2.42
CA VAL A 87 -13.52 1.26 -2.36
C VAL A 87 -13.41 2.73 -2.00
N LEU A 88 -14.11 3.59 -2.74
CA LEU A 88 -14.19 5.01 -2.41
C LEU A 88 -15.27 5.24 -1.34
N ARG A 89 -14.91 5.95 -0.27
CA ARG A 89 -15.90 6.54 0.64
C ARG A 89 -16.39 7.84 0.01
N LEU A 90 -17.63 7.85 -0.47
CA LEU A 90 -18.31 9.09 -0.81
C LEU A 90 -18.60 9.83 0.51
N ARG A 91 -17.90 10.94 0.77
CA ARG A 91 -18.47 11.98 1.62
C ARG A 91 -19.55 12.64 0.78
N GLY A 92 -20.81 12.55 1.23
CA GLY A 92 -21.84 13.45 0.73
C GLY A 92 -21.36 14.87 0.93
N ALA A 93 -21.41 15.66 -0.13
CA ALA A 93 -21.16 17.10 -0.07
C ALA A 93 -22.16 17.77 0.90
#